data_AF-A0A524M610-F1
#
_entry.id   AF-A0A524M610-F1
#
_cell.length_a   1.000
_cell.length_b   1.000
_cell.length_c   1.000
_cell.angle_alpha   90.00
_cell.angle_beta   90.00
_cell.angle_gamma   90.00
#
_symmetry.space_group_name_H-M   'P 1'
#
loop_
_entity.id
_entity.type
_entity.pdbx_description
1 polymer ?
#
loop_
_entity_poly.entity_id
_entity_poly.type
_entity_poly.pdbx_seq_one_letter_code
_entity_poly.pdbx_strand_id
1 'polypeptide(L)'
;MTQKLIWITLLAVLSLGIVALAQEEALDAETILDRVNAAWQGDSFHGIMALDIVLGGQTKSHKLEVWTLGEELALIRVLEPEIDLNSGYLQLGDDLWYYSPMVGSIKLPTVALGDALFGAGPSLEDLSHGTLSDDYDATVEIIESEACNQYFLTLVPHPDAPVVYGKL
;
A
#
# COMPACT_ATOMS: atom_id res chain seq x y z
N MET A 1 7.05 39.79 -51.79
CA MET A 1 7.07 39.97 -50.32
C MET A 1 5.91 39.27 -49.62
N THR A 2 4.72 39.19 -50.22
CA THR A 2 3.50 38.62 -49.63
C THR A 2 3.57 37.11 -49.36
N GLN A 3 4.18 36.30 -50.23
CA GLN A 3 4.26 34.84 -50.05
C GLN A 3 5.12 34.44 -48.83
N LYS A 4 6.27 35.10 -48.62
CA LYS A 4 7.11 34.87 -47.43
C LYS A 4 6.39 35.19 -46.12
N LEU A 5 5.53 36.22 -46.13
CA LEU A 5 4.72 36.60 -44.97
C LEU A 5 3.67 35.54 -44.60
N ILE A 6 3.10 34.87 -45.61
CA ILE A 6 2.13 33.77 -45.44
C ILE A 6 2.81 32.53 -44.84
N TRP A 7 4.02 32.19 -45.30
CA TRP A 7 4.77 31.06 -44.72
C TRP A 7 5.23 31.34 -43.29
N ILE A 8 5.60 32.58 -42.96
CA ILE A 8 5.98 32.97 -41.59
C ILE A 8 4.77 32.92 -40.64
N THR A 9 3.60 33.37 -41.10
CA THR A 9 2.37 33.29 -40.30
C THR A 9 1.88 31.85 -40.14
N LEU A 10 2.00 31.01 -41.18
CA LEU A 10 1.67 29.58 -41.09
C LEU A 10 2.61 28.84 -40.12
N LEU A 11 3.91 29.16 -40.15
CA LEU A 11 4.90 28.58 -39.23
C LEU A 11 4.66 29.02 -37.77
N ALA A 12 4.27 30.28 -37.55
CA ALA A 12 3.95 30.81 -36.23
C ALA A 12 2.67 30.18 -35.63
N VAL A 13 1.65 29.92 -36.46
CA VAL A 13 0.41 29.22 -36.03
C VAL A 13 0.70 27.75 -35.73
N LEU A 14 1.57 27.10 -36.52
CA LEU A 14 1.99 25.72 -36.27
C LEU A 14 2.84 25.60 -34.99
N SER A 15 3.68 26.60 -34.68
CA SER A 15 4.44 26.61 -33.42
C SER A 15 3.57 26.88 -32.19
N LEU A 16 2.49 27.65 -32.31
CA LEU A 16 1.55 27.86 -31.20
C LEU A 16 0.72 26.62 -30.90
N GLY A 17 0.39 25.79 -31.91
CA GLY A 17 -0.36 24.55 -31.72
C GLY A 17 0.40 23.44 -30.98
N ILE A 18 1.74 23.44 -31.03
CA ILE A 18 2.57 22.42 -30.39
C ILE A 18 2.71 22.69 -28.87
N VAL A 19 2.70 23.95 -28.45
CA VAL A 19 2.84 24.32 -27.02
C VAL A 19 1.57 23.99 -26.22
N ALA A 20 0.39 23.99 -26.86
CA ALA A 20 -0.88 23.70 -26.20
C ALA A 20 -1.08 22.20 -25.86
N LEU A 21 -0.24 21.30 -26.38
CA LEU A 21 -0.33 19.86 -26.10
C LEU A 21 0.67 19.39 -25.02
N ALA A 22 1.47 20.31 -24.46
CA ALA A 22 2.45 20.02 -23.41
C ALA A 22 1.94 20.48 -22.02
N GLN A 23 0.62 20.49 -21.82
CA GLN A 23 0.07 20.61 -20.48
C GLN A 23 0.23 19.24 -19.83
N GLU A 24 1.33 19.08 -19.09
CA GLU A 24 1.53 17.97 -18.16
C GLU A 24 0.33 18.00 -17.21
N GLU A 25 -0.63 17.08 -17.40
CA GLU A 25 -1.70 16.91 -16.43
C GLU A 25 -1.03 16.55 -15.11
N ALA A 26 -1.12 17.47 -14.14
CA ALA A 26 -0.67 17.21 -12.80
C ALA A 26 -1.34 15.91 -12.34
N LEU A 27 -0.53 14.91 -11.99
CA LEU A 27 -1.03 13.63 -11.51
C LEU A 27 -1.93 13.88 -10.32
N ASP A 28 -3.17 13.40 -10.41
CA ASP A 28 -4.12 13.49 -9.33
C ASP A 28 -3.67 12.62 -8.13
N ALA A 29 -4.00 13.06 -6.92
CA ALA A 29 -3.51 12.45 -5.69
C ALA A 29 -3.93 10.97 -5.57
N GLU A 30 -5.16 10.65 -5.98
CA GLU A 30 -5.69 9.28 -6.02
C GLU A 30 -4.88 8.42 -6.99
N THR A 31 -4.59 8.93 -8.19
CA THR A 31 -3.75 8.23 -9.18
C THR A 31 -2.34 7.98 -8.67
N ILE A 32 -1.77 8.89 -7.88
CA ILE A 32 -0.45 8.69 -7.27
C ILE A 32 -0.53 7.60 -6.21
N LEU A 33 -1.53 7.66 -5.33
CA LEU A 33 -1.72 6.68 -4.27
C LEU A 33 -1.92 5.26 -4.84
N ASP A 34 -2.74 5.11 -5.89
CA ASP A 34 -2.96 3.84 -6.57
C ASP A 34 -1.68 3.28 -7.19
N ARG A 35 -0.86 4.13 -7.80
CA ARG A 35 0.45 3.71 -8.34
C ARG A 35 1.41 3.28 -7.25
N VAL A 36 1.41 3.97 -6.11
CA VAL A 36 2.23 3.59 -4.95
C VAL A 36 1.77 2.24 -4.39
N ASN A 37 0.47 2.04 -4.22
CA ASN A 37 -0.09 0.77 -3.74
C ASN A 37 0.21 -0.38 -4.70
N ALA A 38 -0.03 -0.19 -5.99
CA ALA A 38 0.26 -1.20 -7.02
C ALA A 38 1.76 -1.56 -7.06
N ALA A 39 2.65 -0.59 -6.87
CA ALA A 39 4.09 -0.84 -6.81
C ALA A 39 4.53 -1.53 -5.51
N TRP A 40 3.86 -1.26 -4.39
CA TRP A 40 4.19 -1.82 -3.09
C TRP A 40 3.70 -3.27 -2.93
N GLN A 41 2.43 -3.52 -3.24
CA GLN A 41 1.75 -4.78 -2.94
C GLN A 41 2.01 -5.82 -4.04
N GLY A 42 2.02 -5.38 -5.31
CA GLY A 42 2.08 -6.26 -6.48
C GLY A 42 0.90 -7.24 -6.56
N ASP A 43 0.87 -8.08 -7.59
CA ASP A 43 -0.18 -9.11 -7.73
C ASP A 43 -0.01 -10.24 -6.71
N SER A 44 1.21 -10.47 -6.24
CA SER A 44 1.54 -11.50 -5.27
C SER A 44 2.83 -11.15 -4.54
N PHE A 45 2.91 -11.52 -3.27
CA PHE A 45 4.11 -11.37 -2.47
C PHE A 45 4.57 -12.71 -1.92
N HIS A 46 5.87 -12.93 -1.85
CA HIS A 46 6.48 -13.98 -1.04
C HIS A 46 7.74 -13.44 -0.38
N GLY A 47 7.82 -13.55 0.94
CA GLY A 47 8.98 -13.07 1.69
C GLY A 47 9.18 -13.80 3.01
N ILE A 48 10.43 -13.76 3.48
CA ILE A 48 10.78 -14.13 4.85
C ILE A 48 11.10 -12.84 5.60
N MET A 49 10.41 -12.61 6.71
CA MET A 49 10.52 -11.38 7.50
C MET A 49 10.96 -11.71 8.93
N ALA A 50 11.80 -10.85 9.49
CA ALA A 50 12.07 -10.82 10.92
C ALA A 50 11.22 -9.73 11.56
N LEU A 51 10.50 -10.07 12.62
CA LEU A 51 9.61 -9.18 13.35
C LEU A 51 10.04 -9.11 14.81
N ASP A 52 10.52 -7.94 15.22
CA ASP A 52 10.88 -7.64 16.61
C ASP A 52 9.81 -6.75 17.26
N ILE A 53 9.15 -7.27 18.29
CA ILE A 53 8.12 -6.56 19.05
C ILE A 53 8.74 -6.10 20.37
N VAL A 54 8.84 -4.79 20.58
CA VAL A 54 9.42 -4.18 21.79
C VAL A 54 8.32 -3.58 22.65
N LEU A 55 8.06 -4.17 23.82
CA LEU A 55 7.03 -3.70 24.76
C LEU A 55 7.54 -3.75 26.20
N GLY A 56 7.38 -2.66 26.94
CA GLY A 56 7.75 -2.60 28.36
C GLY A 56 9.23 -2.91 28.64
N GLY A 57 10.12 -2.64 27.68
CA GLY A 57 11.56 -2.95 27.76
C GLY A 57 11.93 -4.40 27.43
N GLN A 58 10.97 -5.24 27.02
CA GLN A 58 11.22 -6.61 26.56
C GLN A 58 11.05 -6.68 25.04
N THR A 59 11.89 -7.49 24.38
CA THR A 59 11.81 -7.75 22.94
C THR A 59 11.44 -9.21 22.71
N LYS A 60 10.42 -9.43 21.87
CA LYS A 60 10.09 -10.76 21.32
C LYS A 60 10.37 -10.75 19.83
N SER A 61 11.14 -11.72 19.36
CA SER A 61 11.53 -11.86 17.96
C SER A 61 10.80 -13.04 17.32
N HIS A 62 10.23 -12.82 16.15
CA HIS A 62 9.62 -13.84 15.32
C HIS A 62 10.23 -13.82 13.94
N LYS A 63 10.30 -14.98 13.31
CA LYS A 63 10.61 -15.11 11.90
C LYS A 63 9.40 -15.66 11.18
N LEU A 64 8.93 -14.95 10.18
CA LEU A 64 7.70 -15.26 9.46
C LEU A 64 8.03 -15.53 8.00
N GLU A 65 7.32 -16.47 7.40
CA GLU A 65 7.21 -16.62 5.95
C GLU A 65 5.82 -16.20 5.53
N VAL A 66 5.72 -15.30 4.57
CA VAL A 66 4.48 -14.67 4.17
C VAL A 66 4.29 -14.82 2.68
N TRP A 67 3.09 -15.22 2.30
CA TRP A 67 2.63 -15.27 0.92
C TRP A 67 1.32 -14.50 0.83
N THR A 68 1.18 -13.68 -0.19
CA THR A 68 -0.09 -13.06 -0.56
C THR A 68 -0.34 -13.25 -2.05
N LEU A 69 -1.60 -13.30 -2.43
CA LEU A 69 -2.04 -13.29 -3.82
C LEU A 69 -3.26 -12.39 -3.92
N GLY A 70 -3.06 -11.21 -4.52
CA GLY A 70 -3.97 -10.10 -4.42
C GLY A 70 -4.29 -9.78 -2.95
N GLU A 71 -5.55 -9.44 -2.75
CA GLU A 71 -6.10 -9.01 -1.47
C GLU A 71 -6.71 -10.19 -0.70
N GLU A 72 -7.36 -11.13 -1.38
CA GLU A 72 -8.20 -12.15 -0.73
C GLU A 72 -7.43 -13.36 -0.16
N LEU A 73 -6.17 -13.57 -0.56
CA LEU A 73 -5.43 -14.79 -0.23
C LEU A 73 -4.13 -14.45 0.46
N ALA A 74 -4.00 -14.94 1.70
CA ALA A 74 -2.78 -14.78 2.48
C ALA A 74 -2.44 -16.05 3.25
N LEU A 75 -1.15 -16.37 3.32
CA LEU A 75 -0.60 -17.41 4.20
C LEU A 75 0.55 -16.80 4.99
N ILE A 76 0.51 -16.93 6.31
CA ILE A 76 1.58 -16.48 7.20
C ILE A 76 2.00 -17.66 8.05
N ARG A 77 3.27 -18.05 7.98
CA ARG A 77 3.82 -19.17 8.74
C ARG A 77 4.91 -18.69 9.68
N VAL A 78 4.83 -19.14 10.92
CA VAL A 78 5.86 -18.87 11.93
C VAL A 78 6.99 -19.89 11.77
N LEU A 79 8.18 -19.37 11.45
CA LEU A 79 9.42 -20.12 11.34
C LEU A 79 10.22 -20.11 12.64
N GLU A 80 10.13 -19.03 13.42
CA GLU A 80 10.75 -18.89 14.74
C GLU A 80 9.84 -18.00 15.61
N PRO A 81 9.76 -18.20 16.94
CA PRO A 81 10.56 -19.13 17.76
C PRO A 81 10.05 -20.58 17.78
N GLU A 82 10.82 -21.49 18.39
CA GLU A 82 10.50 -22.93 18.47
C GLU A 82 9.12 -23.22 19.11
N ILE A 83 8.74 -22.42 20.12
CA ILE A 83 7.46 -22.59 20.82
C ILE A 83 6.24 -22.38 19.90
N ASP A 84 6.37 -21.55 18.87
CA ASP A 84 5.31 -21.22 17.91
C ASP A 84 5.61 -21.79 16.51
N LEU A 85 6.63 -22.64 16.37
CA LEU A 85 7.11 -23.17 15.10
C LEU A 85 5.99 -23.88 14.33
N ASN A 86 5.87 -23.59 13.04
CA ASN A 86 4.84 -24.10 12.13
C ASN A 86 3.39 -23.72 12.50
N SER A 87 3.19 -22.79 13.43
CA SER A 87 1.89 -22.11 13.56
C SER A 87 1.73 -21.08 12.43
N GLY A 88 0.51 -20.55 12.27
CA GLY A 88 0.28 -19.57 11.23
C GLY A 88 -1.17 -19.24 10.97
N TYR A 89 -1.37 -18.32 10.03
CA TYR A 89 -2.66 -17.84 9.59
C TYR A 89 -2.87 -18.15 8.12
N LEU A 90 -4.11 -18.46 7.76
CA LEU A 90 -4.53 -18.67 6.37
C LEU A 90 -5.81 -17.87 6.14
N GLN A 91 -5.77 -16.95 5.19
CA GLN A 91 -6.91 -16.20 4.69
C GLN A 91 -7.30 -16.75 3.31
N LEU A 92 -8.58 -17.08 3.15
CA LEU A 92 -9.20 -17.56 1.92
C LEU A 92 -10.48 -16.76 1.66
N GLY A 93 -10.36 -15.60 0.99
CA GLY A 93 -11.46 -14.64 0.88
C GLY A 93 -11.91 -14.19 2.27
N ASP A 94 -13.19 -14.39 2.58
CA ASP A 94 -13.78 -14.04 3.87
C ASP A 94 -13.42 -15.02 5.01
N ASP A 95 -12.81 -16.16 4.68
CA ASP A 95 -12.48 -17.21 5.65
C ASP A 95 -11.08 -17.02 6.22
N LEU A 96 -11.00 -16.74 7.52
CA LEU A 96 -9.74 -16.68 8.26
C LEU A 96 -9.56 -17.90 9.16
N TRP A 97 -8.38 -18.49 9.13
CA TRP A 97 -8.00 -19.64 9.93
C TRP A 97 -6.67 -19.39 10.64
N TYR A 98 -6.58 -19.87 11.88
CA TYR A 98 -5.32 -20.03 12.59
C TYR A 98 -5.01 -21.52 12.74
N TYR A 99 -3.75 -21.89 12.54
CA TYR A 99 -3.26 -23.24 12.76
C TYR A 99 -2.13 -23.22 13.78
N SER A 100 -2.14 -24.20 14.68
CA SER A 100 -1.00 -24.55 15.53
C SER A 100 -0.83 -26.06 15.57
N PRO A 101 0.41 -26.60 15.52
CA PRO A 101 0.64 -28.05 15.63
C PRO A 101 0.05 -28.68 16.91
N MET A 102 -0.05 -27.91 17.99
CA MET A 102 -0.52 -28.40 19.28
C MET A 102 -2.04 -28.51 19.37
N VAL A 103 -2.78 -27.70 18.60
CA VAL A 103 -4.24 -27.55 18.73
C VAL A 103 -5.00 -27.91 17.46
N GLY A 104 -4.34 -27.86 16.29
CA GLY A 104 -4.98 -27.99 14.99
C GLY A 104 -5.46 -26.66 14.43
N SER A 105 -6.37 -26.71 13.46
CA SER A 105 -6.93 -25.53 12.79
C SER A 105 -8.19 -25.01 13.49
N ILE A 106 -8.26 -23.70 13.70
CA ILE A 106 -9.38 -22.99 14.30
C ILE A 106 -9.81 -21.89 13.33
N LYS A 107 -11.10 -21.81 13.04
CA LYS A 107 -11.66 -20.71 12.25
C LYS A 107 -11.76 -19.46 13.13
N LEU A 108 -11.22 -18.36 12.66
CA LEU A 108 -11.32 -17.05 13.30
C LEU A 108 -12.45 -16.24 12.66
N PRO A 109 -13.11 -15.35 13.41
CA PRO A 109 -14.04 -14.40 12.81
C PRO A 109 -13.26 -13.39 11.96
N THR A 110 -13.87 -12.89 10.88
CA THR A 110 -13.22 -11.96 9.93
C THR A 110 -12.66 -10.70 10.61
N VAL A 111 -13.31 -10.23 11.69
CA VAL A 111 -12.83 -9.09 12.49
C VAL A 111 -11.42 -9.29 13.08
N ALA A 112 -10.92 -10.52 13.16
CA ALA A 112 -9.57 -10.81 13.64
C ALA A 112 -8.48 -10.47 12.61
N LEU A 113 -8.82 -10.08 11.38
CA LEU A 113 -7.86 -9.57 10.40
C LEU A 113 -7.17 -8.28 10.90
N GLY A 114 -7.93 -7.38 11.54
CA GLY A 114 -7.41 -6.16 12.16
C GLY A 114 -6.70 -6.37 13.51
N ASP A 115 -6.66 -7.59 14.05
CA ASP A 115 -5.99 -7.86 15.32
C ASP A 115 -4.46 -7.86 15.16
N ALA A 116 -3.76 -7.24 16.11
CA ALA A 116 -2.31 -7.19 16.13
C ALA A 116 -1.67 -8.59 16.31
N LEU A 117 -0.77 -8.96 15.38
CA LEU A 117 -0.03 -10.22 15.49
C LEU A 117 0.77 -10.28 16.78
N PHE A 118 0.70 -11.42 17.46
CA PHE A 118 1.38 -11.66 18.75
C PHE A 118 1.03 -10.60 19.82
N GLY A 119 -0.12 -9.94 19.67
CA GLY A 119 -0.70 -8.97 20.61
C GLY A 119 -0.18 -7.54 20.51
N ALA A 120 0.83 -7.27 19.67
CA ALA A 120 1.40 -5.91 19.54
C ALA A 120 2.18 -5.66 18.23
N GLY A 121 2.24 -6.65 17.32
CA GLY A 121 2.82 -6.49 16.00
C GLY A 121 1.86 -5.85 14.99
N PRO A 122 2.22 -5.86 13.69
CA PRO A 122 1.30 -5.47 12.63
C PRO A 122 0.06 -6.37 12.61
N SER A 123 -1.05 -5.86 12.11
CA SER A 123 -2.26 -6.67 11.87
C SER A 123 -2.07 -7.62 10.68
N LEU A 124 -3.00 -8.56 10.49
CA LEU A 124 -2.99 -9.39 9.28
C LEU A 124 -3.33 -8.55 8.04
N GLU A 125 -4.19 -7.54 8.18
CA GLU A 125 -4.52 -6.58 7.11
C GLU A 125 -3.29 -5.80 6.68
N ASP A 126 -2.44 -5.36 7.62
CA ASP A 126 -1.19 -4.66 7.30
C ASP A 126 -0.23 -5.52 6.46
N LEU A 127 -0.35 -6.85 6.53
CA LEU A 127 0.49 -7.79 5.79
C LEU A 127 -0.14 -8.32 4.50
N SER A 128 -1.47 -8.19 4.35
CA SER A 128 -2.24 -8.79 3.24
C SER A 128 -2.96 -7.76 2.36
N HIS A 129 -3.50 -6.71 2.96
CA HIS A 129 -4.58 -5.89 2.39
C HIS A 129 -4.35 -4.38 2.42
N GLY A 130 -3.32 -3.84 3.08
CA GLY A 130 -3.22 -2.41 3.38
C GLY A 130 -3.28 -1.43 2.19
N THR A 131 -4.48 -1.09 1.73
CA THR A 131 -4.76 0.01 0.81
C THR A 131 -5.28 1.19 1.63
N LEU A 132 -4.50 2.29 1.63
CA LEU A 132 -4.97 3.54 2.24
C LEU A 132 -6.00 4.26 1.35
N SER A 133 -6.18 3.84 0.10
CA SER A 133 -7.04 4.51 -0.88
C SER A 133 -8.52 4.48 -0.52
N ASP A 134 -9.01 3.38 0.05
CA ASP A 134 -10.46 3.18 0.24
C ASP A 134 -11.03 3.96 1.43
N ASP A 135 -10.18 4.27 2.41
CA ASP A 135 -10.56 4.90 3.67
C ASP A 135 -10.23 6.39 3.75
N TYR A 136 -9.50 6.94 2.77
CA TYR A 136 -8.97 8.31 2.83
C TYR A 136 -9.15 9.11 1.55
N ASP A 137 -9.53 10.38 1.71
CA ASP A 137 -9.37 11.41 0.70
C ASP A 137 -7.91 11.84 0.61
N ALA A 138 -7.31 11.73 -0.58
CA ALA A 138 -5.92 12.12 -0.83
C ALA A 138 -5.82 13.53 -1.43
N THR A 139 -4.80 14.28 -1.00
CA THR A 139 -4.39 15.55 -1.63
C THR A 139 -2.89 15.55 -1.85
N VAL A 140 -2.42 16.14 -2.96
CA VAL A 140 -1.00 16.15 -3.32
C VAL A 140 -0.42 17.55 -3.38
N GLU A 141 0.76 17.73 -2.79
CA GLU A 141 1.64 18.87 -3.00
C GLU A 141 2.90 18.42 -3.73
N ILE A 142 3.25 19.09 -4.82
CA ILE A 142 4.46 18.81 -5.59
C ILE A 142 5.60 19.65 -5.01
N ILE A 143 6.60 18.97 -4.47
CA ILE A 143 7.84 19.58 -3.99
C ILE A 143 8.86 19.45 -5.13
N GLU A 144 9.06 20.54 -5.85
CA GLU A 144 10.08 20.63 -6.89
C GLU A 144 11.47 20.51 -6.26
N SER A 145 12.30 19.59 -6.77
CA SER A 145 13.71 19.48 -6.41
C SER A 145 14.56 19.35 -7.66
N GLU A 146 15.83 19.77 -7.59
CA GLU A 146 16.74 19.72 -8.74
C GLU A 146 17.04 18.30 -9.24
N ALA A 147 16.79 17.26 -8.42
CA ALA A 147 17.05 15.87 -8.78
C ALA A 147 15.81 15.17 -9.34
N CYS A 148 14.69 15.23 -8.61
CA CYS A 148 13.41 14.62 -8.97
C CYS A 148 12.26 15.39 -8.31
N ASN A 149 11.10 15.49 -8.97
CA ASN A 149 9.89 15.96 -8.29
C ASN A 149 9.51 14.98 -7.17
N GLN A 150 9.24 15.52 -5.98
CA GLN A 150 8.72 14.76 -4.85
C GLN A 150 7.23 15.06 -4.70
N TYR A 151 6.44 14.04 -4.36
CA TYR A 151 5.01 14.17 -4.10
C TYR A 151 4.76 14.00 -2.61
N PHE A 152 4.18 15.01 -1.99
CA PHE A 152 3.74 14.96 -0.60
C PHE A 152 2.23 14.71 -0.58
N LEU A 153 1.82 13.52 -0.17
CA LEU A 153 0.42 13.16 -0.02
C LEU A 153 -0.06 13.47 1.40
N THR A 154 -1.16 14.20 1.52
CA THR A 154 -1.94 14.31 2.76
C THR A 154 -3.17 13.44 2.61
N LEU A 155 -3.39 12.53 3.57
CA LEU A 155 -4.56 11.66 3.60
C LEU A 155 -5.48 12.06 4.74
N VAL A 156 -6.75 12.31 4.44
CA VAL A 156 -7.78 12.63 5.43
C VAL A 156 -8.82 11.51 5.41
N PRO A 157 -9.08 10.84 6.54
CA PRO A 157 -9.98 9.70 6.57
C PRO A 157 -11.42 10.11 6.27
N HIS A 158 -12.19 9.20 5.67
CA HIS A 158 -13.64 9.38 5.54
C HIS A 158 -14.30 9.48 6.92
N PRO A 159 -15.41 10.22 7.07
CA PRO A 159 -16.08 10.40 8.36
C PRO A 159 -16.52 9.09 9.04
N ASP A 160 -16.74 8.04 8.26
CA ASP A 160 -17.19 6.71 8.67
C ASP A 160 -16.09 5.63 8.55
N ALA A 161 -14.87 6.00 8.14
CA ALA A 161 -13.75 5.07 8.09
C ALA A 161 -13.40 4.55 9.50
N PRO A 162 -13.17 3.24 9.68
CA PRO A 162 -12.89 2.63 10.97
C PRO A 162 -11.44 2.85 11.45
N VAL A 163 -10.91 4.07 11.30
CA VAL A 163 -9.51 4.40 11.54
C VAL A 163 -9.34 5.31 12.76
N VAL A 164 -8.16 5.25 13.39
CA VAL A 164 -7.85 6.00 14.62
C VAL A 164 -7.12 7.33 14.37
N TYR A 165 -6.64 7.55 13.13
CA TYR A 165 -5.85 8.72 12.75
C TYR A 165 -6.76 9.79 12.13
N GLY A 166 -6.59 11.06 12.51
CA GLY A 166 -7.37 12.16 11.92
C GLY A 166 -6.76 12.76 10.65
N LYS A 167 -5.50 12.44 10.36
CA LYS A 167 -4.73 12.84 9.17
C LYS A 167 -3.42 12.05 9.15
N LEU A 168 -2.99 11.62 7.97
CA LEU A 168 -1.65 11.09 7.68
C LEU A 168 -0.86 12.07 6.80
#